data_AF-A0A1I2XWB5-F1
#
_entry.id   AF-A0A1I2XWB5-F1
#
_cell.length_a   1.000
_cell.length_b   1.000
_cell.length_c   1.000
_cell.angle_alpha   90.00
_cell.angle_beta   90.00
_cell.angle_gamma   90.00
#
_symmetry.space_group_name_H-M   'P 1'
#
loop_
_entity.id
_entity.type
_entity.pdbx_description
1 polymer ?
#
loop_
_entity_poly.entity_id
_entity_poly.type
_entity_poly.pdbx_seq_one_letter_code
_entity_poly.pdbx_strand_id
1 'polypeptide(L)'
;MRRCTTTPPRTNRADACASPAATAPPPCPSCAWTYAGDTYHLIRAGLAGGDRRDIPAAVRDHRRVFATLTAPSFGSVHNRPEHGGSCRCGTRHASDAPELGTALNPDTYDYAGVVLFNNHAGQLWQRFTTRLRRALVHVRLGSGR
;
A
#
# COMPACT_ATOMS: atom_id res chain seq x y z
N MET A 1 -8.70 2.35 29.04
CA MET A 1 -7.72 2.79 28.02
C MET A 1 -6.34 2.26 28.39
N ARG A 2 -5.87 1.14 27.82
CA ARG A 2 -4.48 0.70 28.00
C ARG A 2 -3.59 1.51 27.05
N ARG A 3 -2.61 2.25 27.58
CA ARG A 3 -1.60 2.96 26.79
C ARG A 3 -0.56 1.95 26.31
N CYS A 4 -0.28 1.92 25.00
CA CYS A 4 0.91 1.25 24.48
C CYS A 4 2.14 2.00 25.03
N THR A 5 2.89 1.36 25.93
CA THR A 5 4.16 1.87 26.41
C THR A 5 5.25 1.65 25.36
N THR A 6 6.20 2.57 25.27
CA THR A 6 7.35 2.57 24.34
C THR A 6 8.41 1.50 24.65
N THR A 7 8.18 0.64 25.64
CA THR A 7 9.11 -0.39 26.08
C THR A 7 8.66 -1.76 25.57
N PRO A 8 9.45 -2.46 24.73
CA PRO A 8 9.05 -3.78 24.25
C PRO A 8 9.11 -4.81 25.40
N PRO A 9 8.03 -5.54 25.72
CA PRO A 9 8.12 -6.69 26.61
C PRO A 9 8.87 -7.84 25.89
N ARG A 10 9.72 -8.56 26.64
CA ARG A 10 10.54 -9.70 26.14
C ARG A 10 9.73 -10.99 25.92
N THR A 11 8.40 -10.91 25.82
CA THR A 11 7.49 -12.05 25.69
C THR A 11 6.48 -11.83 24.56
N ASN A 12 5.94 -12.93 24.04
CA ASN A 12 5.29 -13.08 22.73
C ASN A 12 4.39 -11.91 22.29
N ARG A 13 4.66 -11.43 21.06
CA ARG A 13 4.17 -10.19 20.43
C ARG A 13 2.65 -10.06 20.21
N ALA A 14 1.89 -11.14 20.27
CA ALA A 14 0.49 -11.14 19.84
C ALA A 14 -0.50 -10.66 20.92
N ASP A 15 -0.19 -10.89 22.20
CA ASP A 15 -1.15 -10.69 23.29
C ASP A 15 -1.25 -9.23 23.78
N ALA A 16 -0.27 -8.39 23.44
CA ALA A 16 -0.16 -7.04 23.99
C ALA A 16 -1.13 -6.01 23.38
N CYS A 17 -1.67 -6.25 22.18
CA CYS A 17 -2.51 -5.29 21.45
C CYS A 17 -3.93 -5.80 21.12
N ALA A 18 -4.30 -7.00 21.56
CA ALA A 18 -5.64 -7.54 21.30
C ALA A 18 -6.71 -6.78 22.10
N SER A 19 -7.65 -6.13 21.40
CA SER A 19 -8.89 -5.61 21.98
C SER A 19 -10.07 -6.48 21.53
N PRO A 20 -11.07 -6.77 22.38
CA PRO A 20 -12.28 -7.44 21.95
C PRO A 20 -13.21 -6.44 21.25
N ALA A 21 -13.72 -6.83 20.07
CA ALA A 21 -14.86 -6.28 19.32
C ALA A 21 -14.63 -5.22 18.20
N ALA A 22 -15.13 -5.62 17.02
CA ALA A 22 -15.76 -4.90 15.89
C ALA A 22 -15.09 -3.68 15.19
N THR A 23 -14.18 -2.96 15.81
CA THR A 23 -13.47 -1.84 15.15
C THR A 23 -11.98 -2.04 15.33
N ALA A 24 -11.26 -2.25 14.22
CA ALA A 24 -9.81 -2.36 14.28
C ALA A 24 -9.22 -1.07 14.92
N PRO A 25 -8.42 -1.18 16.00
CA PRO A 25 -7.81 -0.01 16.62
C PRO A 25 -6.84 0.68 15.64
N PRO A 26 -6.62 2.00 15.77
CA PRO A 26 -5.59 2.68 14.98
C PRO A 26 -4.24 1.99 15.22
N PRO A 27 -3.38 1.87 14.18
CA PRO A 27 -2.12 1.17 14.30
C PRO A 27 -1.28 1.77 15.43
N CYS A 28 -0.84 0.91 16.36
CA CYS A 28 0.00 1.35 17.46
C CYS A 28 1.35 1.86 16.90
N PRO A 29 1.86 3.05 17.27
CA PRO A 29 3.09 3.60 16.68
C PRO A 29 4.30 2.66 16.76
N SER A 30 4.43 1.86 17.82
CA SER A 30 5.51 0.85 17.95
C SER A 30 5.33 -0.33 16.99
N CYS A 31 4.09 -0.76 16.74
CA CYS A 31 3.74 -1.80 15.76
C CYS A 31 4.04 -1.31 14.34
N ALA A 32 3.61 -0.10 14.02
CA ALA A 32 3.84 0.53 12.73
C ALA A 32 5.34 0.72 12.45
N TRP A 33 6.11 1.17 13.46
CA TRP A 33 7.56 1.32 13.33
C TRP A 33 8.27 -0.03 13.14
N THR A 34 7.85 -1.07 13.87
CA THR A 34 8.38 -2.43 13.71
C THR A 34 8.09 -2.95 12.29
N TYR A 35 6.84 -2.85 11.84
CA TYR A 35 6.43 -3.26 10.50
C TYR A 35 7.22 -2.52 9.41
N ALA A 36 7.41 -1.21 9.57
CA ALA A 36 8.20 -0.41 8.65
C ALA A 36 9.67 -0.86 8.62
N GLY A 37 10.27 -1.14 9.78
CA GLY A 37 11.64 -1.66 9.90
C GLY A 37 11.81 -3.03 9.23
N ASP A 38 10.89 -3.97 9.50
CA ASP A 38 10.91 -5.30 8.90
C ASP A 38 10.75 -5.22 7.36
N THR A 39 9.82 -4.38 6.89
CA THR A 39 9.59 -4.13 5.46
C THR A 39 10.82 -3.50 4.80
N TYR A 40 11.44 -2.52 5.45
CA TYR A 40 12.67 -1.90 4.95
C TYR A 40 13.79 -2.93 4.76
N HIS A 41 13.98 -3.83 5.72
CA HIS A 41 15.00 -4.87 5.62
C HIS A 41 14.72 -5.86 4.48
N LEU A 42 13.46 -6.23 4.24
CA LEU A 42 13.08 -7.09 3.11
C LEU A 42 13.35 -6.41 1.77
N ILE A 43 12.90 -5.16 1.60
CA ILE A 43 13.08 -4.40 0.37
C ILE A 43 14.58 -4.17 0.10
N ARG A 44 15.34 -3.74 1.12
CA ARG A 44 16.78 -3.50 0.99
C ARG A 44 17.52 -4.76 0.56
N ALA A 45 17.26 -5.90 1.21
CA ALA A 45 17.90 -7.16 0.85
C ALA A 45 17.56 -7.57 -0.60
N GLY A 46 16.30 -7.39 -1.02
CA GLY A 46 15.85 -7.67 -2.38
C GLY A 46 16.37 -6.71 -3.46
N LEU A 47 16.92 -5.55 -3.09
CA LEU A 47 17.48 -4.57 -4.03
C LEU A 47 19.02 -4.59 -4.07
N ALA A 48 19.65 -4.88 -2.93
CA ALA A 48 21.08 -4.70 -2.71
C ALA A 48 21.82 -5.99 -2.28
N GLY A 49 21.11 -7.10 -2.04
CA GLY A 49 21.67 -8.30 -1.43
C GLY A 49 22.00 -8.13 0.05
N GLY A 50 22.62 -9.13 0.66
CA GLY A 50 23.17 -9.04 2.00
C GLY A 50 23.38 -10.39 2.69
N ASP A 51 24.58 -10.57 3.24
CA ASP A 51 25.05 -11.81 3.86
C ASP A 51 24.22 -12.20 5.10
N ARG A 52 23.67 -11.20 5.81
CA ARG A 52 22.83 -11.42 7.00
C ARG A 52 21.53 -12.19 6.74
N ARG A 53 21.07 -12.23 5.49
CA ARG A 53 19.88 -13.00 5.06
C ARG A 53 20.20 -13.93 3.87
N ASP A 54 21.48 -14.22 3.66
CA ASP A 54 21.97 -15.09 2.59
C ASP A 54 21.43 -14.73 1.19
N ILE A 55 21.35 -13.42 0.90
CA ILE A 55 20.88 -12.92 -0.41
C ILE A 55 22.10 -12.52 -1.25
N PRO A 56 22.33 -13.17 -2.42
CA PRO A 56 23.49 -12.89 -3.26
C PRO A 56 23.57 -11.43 -3.72
N ALA A 57 24.79 -10.91 -3.84
CA ALA A 57 25.03 -9.56 -4.38
C ALA A 57 24.56 -9.41 -5.84
N ALA A 58 24.52 -10.51 -6.61
CA ALA A 58 24.07 -10.57 -8.00
C ALA A 58 22.61 -10.11 -8.21
N VAL A 59 21.81 -10.05 -7.13
CA VAL A 59 20.47 -9.43 -7.17
C VAL A 59 20.54 -7.98 -7.65
N ARG A 60 21.69 -7.31 -7.44
CA ARG A 60 21.97 -5.96 -7.94
C ARG A 60 22.07 -5.86 -9.46
N ASP A 61 22.13 -6.96 -10.18
CA ASP A 61 22.24 -6.96 -11.64
C ASP A 61 20.88 -7.17 -12.32
N HIS A 62 19.86 -7.61 -11.57
CA HIS A 62 18.51 -7.81 -12.10
C HIS A 62 17.84 -6.48 -12.47
N ARG A 63 17.06 -6.43 -13.55
CA ARG A 63 16.29 -5.22 -13.88
C ARG A 63 15.22 -4.98 -12.82
N ARG A 64 15.14 -3.74 -12.31
CA ARG A 64 14.15 -3.31 -11.32
C ARG A 64 13.26 -2.25 -11.96
N VAL A 65 11.96 -2.33 -11.70
CA VAL A 65 10.97 -1.37 -12.18
C VAL A 65 10.16 -0.92 -10.98
N PHE A 66 10.03 0.40 -10.81
CA PHE A 66 9.05 0.99 -9.91
C PHE A 66 7.83 1.34 -10.76
N ALA A 67 6.77 0.52 -10.65
CA ALA A 67 5.55 0.70 -11.40
C ALA A 67 4.38 1.00 -10.46
N THR A 68 3.61 2.03 -10.80
CA THR A 68 2.35 2.34 -10.12
C THR A 68 1.19 1.88 -11.00
N LEU A 69 0.33 1.03 -10.45
CA LEU A 69 -0.90 0.60 -11.10
C LEU A 69 -2.07 1.25 -10.38
N THR A 70 -2.85 2.04 -11.12
CA THR A 70 -4.03 2.71 -10.58
C THR A 70 -5.26 1.88 -10.89
N ALA A 71 -6.20 1.83 -9.94
CA ALA A 71 -7.51 1.25 -10.17
C ALA A 71 -8.24 1.99 -11.33
N PRO A 72 -9.25 1.36 -11.94
CA PRO A 72 -10.21 2.09 -12.76
C PRO A 72 -10.82 3.29 -12.01
N SER A 73 -11.32 4.27 -12.74
CA SER A 73 -12.17 5.30 -12.13
C SER A 73 -13.57 4.73 -11.88
N PHE A 74 -14.16 5.08 -10.73
CA PHE A 74 -15.50 4.67 -10.33
C PHE A 74 -16.47 5.85 -10.20
N GLY A 75 -16.05 7.03 -10.65
CA GLY A 75 -16.73 8.29 -10.42
C GLY A 75 -15.84 9.30 -9.70
N SER A 76 -16.31 10.55 -9.64
CA SER A 76 -15.56 11.62 -8.99
C SER A 76 -15.77 11.60 -7.48
N VAL A 77 -14.70 11.79 -6.73
CA VAL A 77 -14.72 11.87 -5.26
C VAL A 77 -14.32 13.25 -4.78
N HIS A 78 -14.73 13.60 -3.56
CA HIS A 78 -14.19 14.76 -2.87
C HIS A 78 -12.72 14.55 -2.56
N ASN A 79 -11.90 15.53 -2.90
CA ASN A 79 -10.46 15.54 -2.63
C ASN A 79 -10.01 16.93 -2.16
N ARG A 80 -8.77 16.98 -1.67
CA ARG A 80 -8.05 18.21 -1.34
C ARG A 80 -6.86 18.36 -2.30
N PRO A 81 -6.89 19.28 -3.27
CA PRO A 81 -5.75 19.51 -4.16
C PRO A 81 -4.51 19.98 -3.38
N GLU A 82 -3.34 19.41 -3.71
CA GLU A 82 -2.08 19.69 -3.00
C GLU A 82 -1.64 21.16 -3.12
N HIS A 83 -1.85 21.78 -4.28
CA HIS A 83 -1.46 23.17 -4.54
C HIS A 83 -2.50 24.21 -4.09
N GLY A 84 -3.36 23.88 -3.13
CA GLY A 84 -4.27 24.85 -2.50
C GLY A 84 -5.50 25.22 -3.33
N GLY A 85 -6.06 24.29 -4.11
CA GLY A 85 -7.30 24.49 -4.87
C GLY A 85 -8.58 24.23 -4.06
N SER A 86 -9.74 24.55 -4.65
CA SER A 86 -11.04 24.01 -4.22
C SER A 86 -11.23 22.59 -4.74
N CYS A 87 -11.99 21.79 -4.00
CA CYS A 87 -12.49 20.52 -4.49
C CYS A 87 -13.38 20.76 -5.73
N ARG A 88 -13.56 19.73 -6.56
CA ARG A 88 -14.47 19.77 -7.73
C ARG A 88 -15.92 20.11 -7.36
N CYS A 89 -16.32 19.96 -6.09
CA CYS A 89 -17.62 20.44 -5.59
C CYS A 89 -17.70 21.96 -5.38
N GLY A 90 -16.61 22.70 -5.59
CA GLY A 90 -16.50 24.15 -5.36
C GLY A 90 -16.01 24.52 -3.96
N THR A 91 -16.06 23.60 -2.99
CA THR A 91 -15.68 23.86 -1.59
C THR A 91 -14.19 23.58 -1.35
N ARG A 92 -13.52 24.38 -0.51
CA ARG A 92 -12.19 24.02 0.02
C ARG A 92 -12.37 23.22 1.31
N HIS A 93 -11.98 21.95 1.27
CA HIS A 93 -12.09 21.04 2.40
C HIS A 93 -10.92 21.18 3.38
N ALA A 94 -11.21 21.10 4.68
CA ALA A 94 -10.20 20.89 5.72
C ALA A 94 -9.58 19.48 5.61
N SER A 95 -8.43 19.22 6.24
CA SER A 95 -7.76 17.90 6.19
C SER A 95 -8.57 16.74 6.77
N ASP A 96 -9.47 17.04 7.68
CA ASP A 96 -10.30 16.10 8.43
C ASP A 96 -11.78 16.18 8.03
N ALA A 97 -12.09 16.90 6.94
CA ALA A 97 -13.44 17.02 6.43
C ALA A 97 -14.02 15.62 6.10
N PRO A 98 -15.18 15.24 6.67
CA PRO A 98 -15.73 13.89 6.53
C PRO A 98 -16.13 13.55 5.10
N GLU A 99 -16.30 14.56 4.24
CA GLU A 99 -16.62 14.39 2.83
C GLU A 99 -15.43 13.84 2.03
N LEU A 100 -14.18 14.05 2.49
CA LEU A 100 -13.00 13.62 1.75
C LEU A 100 -12.99 12.11 1.49
N GLY A 101 -12.77 11.73 0.24
CA GLY A 101 -12.80 10.34 -0.21
C GLY A 101 -14.21 9.79 -0.50
N THR A 102 -15.27 10.54 -0.21
CA THR A 102 -16.65 10.17 -0.56
C THR A 102 -17.01 10.64 -1.97
N ALA A 103 -18.06 10.07 -2.55
CA ALA A 103 -18.52 10.41 -3.90
C ALA A 103 -19.03 11.86 -3.99
N LEU A 104 -18.69 12.57 -5.07
CA LEU A 104 -19.26 13.90 -5.36
C LEU A 104 -20.77 13.83 -5.63
N ASN A 105 -21.21 12.79 -6.34
CA ASN A 105 -22.61 12.50 -6.60
C ASN A 105 -22.85 11.01 -6.32
N PRO A 106 -23.44 10.67 -5.17
CA PRO A 106 -23.71 9.29 -4.77
C PRO A 106 -24.57 8.51 -5.78
N ASP A 107 -25.51 9.15 -6.46
CA ASP A 107 -26.44 8.48 -7.37
C ASP A 107 -25.77 7.99 -8.65
N THR A 108 -24.62 8.56 -8.99
CA THR A 108 -23.86 8.25 -10.22
C THR A 108 -22.54 7.52 -9.96
N TYR A 109 -22.17 7.36 -8.69
CA TYR A 109 -20.91 6.74 -8.30
C TYR A 109 -21.02 5.22 -8.32
N ASP A 110 -20.08 4.55 -8.96
CA ASP A 110 -20.08 3.09 -9.12
C ASP A 110 -19.55 2.39 -7.86
N TYR A 111 -20.37 2.38 -6.81
CA TYR A 111 -20.05 1.69 -5.56
C TYR A 111 -19.85 0.18 -5.76
N ALA A 112 -20.67 -0.43 -6.62
CA ALA A 112 -20.55 -1.86 -6.92
C ALA A 112 -19.20 -2.19 -7.55
N GLY A 113 -18.76 -1.39 -8.53
CA GLY A 113 -17.44 -1.50 -9.15
C GLY A 113 -16.30 -1.36 -8.17
N VAL A 114 -16.35 -0.40 -7.23
CA VAL A 114 -15.32 -0.25 -6.19
C VAL A 114 -15.22 -1.50 -5.33
N VAL A 115 -16.35 -2.01 -4.84
CA VAL A 115 -16.37 -3.18 -3.96
C VAL A 115 -15.86 -4.41 -4.69
N LEU A 116 -16.35 -4.65 -5.91
CA LEU A 116 -15.92 -5.77 -6.74
C LEU A 116 -14.43 -5.68 -7.07
N PHE A 117 -13.94 -4.50 -7.44
CA PHE A 117 -12.51 -4.30 -7.70
C PHE A 117 -11.66 -4.62 -6.48
N ASN A 118 -12.00 -4.08 -5.31
CA ASN A 118 -11.23 -4.34 -4.07
C ASN A 118 -11.26 -5.83 -3.70
N ASN A 119 -12.41 -6.48 -3.82
CA ASN A 119 -12.55 -7.92 -3.58
C ASN A 119 -11.67 -8.75 -4.55
N HIS A 120 -11.57 -8.34 -5.81
CA HIS A 120 -10.81 -9.05 -6.82
C HIS A 120 -9.36 -8.56 -6.99
N ALA A 121 -8.93 -7.50 -6.30
CA ALA A 121 -7.62 -6.88 -6.48
C ALA A 121 -6.45 -7.87 -6.29
N GLY A 122 -6.53 -8.74 -5.27
CA GLY A 122 -5.52 -9.78 -5.03
C GLY A 122 -5.41 -10.79 -6.18
N GLN A 123 -6.55 -11.23 -6.73
CA GLN A 123 -6.57 -12.16 -7.87
C GLN A 123 -6.08 -11.49 -9.16
N LEU A 124 -6.46 -10.22 -9.38
CA LEU A 124 -5.98 -9.41 -10.49
C LEU A 124 -4.45 -9.24 -10.41
N TRP A 125 -3.91 -8.94 -9.23
CA TRP A 125 -2.48 -8.81 -9.02
C TRP A 125 -1.71 -10.12 -9.27
N GLN A 126 -2.23 -11.24 -8.77
CA GLN A 126 -1.64 -12.56 -9.02
C GLN A 126 -1.58 -12.89 -10.52
N ARG A 127 -2.69 -12.64 -11.24
CA ARG A 127 -2.76 -12.86 -12.69
C ARG A 127 -1.83 -11.91 -13.44
N PHE A 128 -1.79 -10.63 -13.06
CA PHE A 128 -0.92 -9.62 -13.64
C PHE A 128 0.55 -10.01 -13.50
N THR A 129 1.02 -10.27 -12.28
CA THR A 129 2.42 -10.63 -12.02
C THR A 129 2.85 -11.93 -12.70
N THR A 130 1.96 -12.92 -12.77
CA THR A 130 2.20 -14.18 -13.50
C THR A 130 2.42 -13.91 -15.00
N ARG A 131 1.53 -13.11 -15.61
CA ARG A 131 1.64 -12.76 -17.03
C ARG A 131 2.84 -11.88 -17.32
N LEU A 132 3.10 -10.88 -16.47
CA LEU A 132 4.24 -9.98 -16.60
C LEU A 132 5.55 -10.77 -16.58
N ARG A 133 5.73 -11.67 -15.60
CA ARG A 133 6.95 -12.51 -15.53
C ARG A 133 7.13 -13.36 -16.79
N ARG A 134 6.06 -13.98 -17.29
CA ARG A 134 6.11 -14.77 -18.54
C ARG A 134 6.43 -13.91 -19.75
N ALA A 135 5.85 -12.72 -19.86
CA ALA A 135 6.12 -11.79 -20.95
C ALA A 135 7.58 -11.33 -20.93
N LEU A 136 8.13 -11.00 -19.75
CA LEU A 136 9.50 -10.53 -19.59
C LEU A 136 10.57 -11.57 -19.93
N VAL A 137 10.28 -12.87 -19.89
CA VAL A 137 11.22 -13.93 -20.32
C VAL A 137 11.64 -13.74 -21.79
N HIS A 138 10.75 -13.20 -22.63
CA HIS A 138 11.01 -13.00 -24.05
C HIS A 138 11.54 -11.60 -24.39
N VAL A 139 11.53 -10.68 -23.42
CA VAL A 139 12.03 -9.32 -23.65
C VAL A 139 13.56 -9.31 -23.46
N ARG A 140 14.29 -9.56 -24.54
CA ARG A 140 15.69 -9.14 -24.66
C ARG A 140 15.73 -7.63 -24.84
N LEU A 141 15.69 -6.87 -23.74
CA LEU A 141 16.03 -5.46 -23.78
C LEU A 141 17.50 -5.36 -24.14
N GLY A 142 17.78 -4.87 -25.36
CA GLY A 142 19.11 -4.69 -25.90
C GLY A 142 20.06 -4.05 -24.89
N SER A 143 21.20 -4.70 -24.73
CA SER A 143 22.37 -4.12 -24.06
C SER A 143 22.94 -3.07 -25.01
N GLY A 144 22.73 -1.78 -24.71
CA GLY A 144 23.53 -0.67 -25.25
C GLY A 144 24.28 -0.08 -24.06
N ARG A 145 25.58 -0.37 -23.97
CA ARG A 145 26.71 0.50 -24.32
C ARG A 145 26.93 1.60 -23.30
#